data_AF-A0A7C2STL6-F1
#
_entry.id   AF-A0A7C2STL6-F1
#
_cell.length_a   1.000
_cell.length_b   1.000
_cell.length_c   1.000
_cell.angle_alpha   90.00
_cell.angle_beta   90.00
_cell.angle_gamma   90.00
#
_symmetry.space_group_name_H-M   'P 1'
#
loop_
_entity.id
_entity.type
_entity.pdbx_description
1 polymer ?
#
loop_
_entity_poly.entity_id
_entity_poly.type
_entity_poly.pdbx_seq_one_letter_code
_entity_poly.pdbx_strand_id
1 'polypeptide(L)'
;YHTEYSGMKFAMFFLSEYANMFAVSAIAVTLFLGGYQSPFGYLGNTLGINWLIPIEQLFWFTSKGIFFVTIQMWLRWTLPRLRVDQLMAVCWKYLIPYAFVNLIIVGIITLL
;
A
#
# COMPACT_ATOMS: atom_id res chain seq x y z
N TYR A 1 -14.24 19.45 -12.04
CA TYR A 1 -15.26 18.41 -11.77
C TYR A 1 -15.89 18.51 -10.38
N HIS A 2 -15.26 19.14 -9.37
CA HIS A 2 -15.76 19.12 -7.99
C HIS A 2 -16.74 20.27 -7.65
N THR A 3 -16.93 21.21 -8.57
CA THR A 3 -17.69 22.45 -8.34
C THR A 3 -19.20 22.30 -8.52
N GLU A 4 -19.66 21.21 -9.12
CA GLU A 4 -21.09 20.95 -9.40
C GLU A 4 -21.75 20.02 -8.37
N TYR A 5 -20.98 19.52 -7.40
CA TYR A 5 -21.47 18.55 -6.43
C TYR A 5 -21.94 19.23 -5.13
N SER A 6 -23.21 18.97 -4.79
CA SER A 6 -23.79 19.26 -3.47
C SER A 6 -22.97 18.59 -2.35
N GLY A 7 -22.96 19.20 -1.15
CA GLY A 7 -22.07 18.84 -0.04
C GLY A 7 -22.01 17.35 0.31
N MET A 8 -23.12 16.61 0.25
CA MET A 8 -23.12 15.17 0.50
C MET A 8 -22.36 14.38 -0.57
N LYS A 9 -22.53 14.74 -1.85
CA LYS A 9 -21.84 14.05 -2.95
C LYS A 9 -20.34 14.37 -2.92
N PHE A 10 -19.97 15.62 -2.62
CA PHE A 10 -18.59 16.01 -2.39
C PHE A 10 -17.96 15.18 -1.26
N ALA A 11 -18.64 15.04 -0.11
CA ALA A 11 -18.16 14.23 1.01
C ALA A 11 -17.94 12.76 0.63
N MET A 12 -18.84 12.15 -0.15
CA MET A 12 -18.66 10.78 -0.64
C MET A 12 -17.45 10.63 -1.56
N PHE A 13 -17.15 11.63 -2.40
CA PHE A 13 -15.94 11.59 -3.24
C PHE A 13 -14.65 11.62 -2.42
N PHE A 14 -14.54 12.50 -1.41
CA PHE A 14 -13.36 12.51 -0.54
C PHE A 14 -13.24 11.24 0.29
N LEU A 15 -14.36 10.75 0.85
CA LEU A 15 -14.37 9.50 1.59
C LEU A 15 -13.84 8.34 0.72
N SER A 16 -14.30 8.26 -0.53
CA SER A 16 -13.85 7.25 -1.48
C SER A 16 -12.37 7.39 -1.84
N GLU A 17 -11.86 8.61 -2.03
CA GLU A 17 -10.44 8.86 -2.30
C GLU A 17 -9.57 8.36 -1.13
N TYR A 18 -9.93 8.70 0.12
CA TYR A 18 -9.20 8.25 1.31
C TYR A 18 -9.35 6.75 1.57
N ALA A 19 -10.54 6.18 1.32
CA ALA A 19 -10.76 4.74 1.41
C ALA A 19 -9.89 3.96 0.41
N ASN A 20 -9.75 4.47 -0.82
CA ASN A 20 -8.87 3.87 -1.82
C ASN A 20 -7.38 3.94 -1.42
N MET A 21 -6.92 5.06 -0.83
CA MET A 21 -5.54 5.15 -0.31
C MET A 21 -5.26 4.07 0.76
N PHE A 22 -6.23 3.82 1.64
CA PHE A 22 -6.12 2.76 2.64
C PHE A 22 -6.14 1.36 2.01
N ALA A 23 -7.04 1.12 1.04
CA ALA A 23 -7.14 -0.16 0.35
C ALA A 23 -5.85 -0.52 -0.43
N VAL A 24 -5.26 0.43 -1.14
CA VAL A 24 -3.98 0.22 -1.85
C VAL A 24 -2.86 -0.08 -0.88
N SER A 25 -2.82 0.63 0.26
CA SER A 25 -1.85 0.37 1.33
C SER A 25 -2.02 -1.03 1.92
N ALA A 26 -3.26 -1.48 2.14
CA ALA A 26 -3.56 -2.83 2.62
C ALA A 26 -3.05 -3.91 1.65
N ILE A 27 -3.25 -3.73 0.34
CA ILE A 27 -2.75 -4.65 -0.70
C ILE A 27 -1.20 -4.67 -0.71
N ALA A 28 -0.56 -3.51 -0.56
CA ALA A 28 0.91 -3.44 -0.51
C ALA A 28 1.47 -4.18 0.71
N VAL A 29 0.84 -4.03 1.88
CA VAL A 29 1.25 -4.72 3.12
C VAL A 29 1.10 -6.24 3.00
N THR A 30 0.01 -6.73 2.41
CA THR A 30 -0.20 -8.18 2.27
C THR A 30 0.77 -8.80 1.27
N LEU A 31 0.99 -8.17 0.12
CA LEU A 31 1.83 -8.72 -0.95
C LEU A 31 3.32 -8.63 -0.64
N PHE A 32 3.80 -7.52 -0.07
CA PHE A 32 5.24 -7.26 0.08
C PHE A 32 5.77 -7.43 1.50
N LEU A 33 4.98 -7.10 2.54
CA LEU A 33 5.44 -7.11 3.94
C LEU A 33 4.93 -8.30 4.77
N GLY A 34 4.37 -9.32 4.13
CA GLY A 34 3.88 -10.53 4.80
C GLY A 34 2.63 -10.29 5.66
N GLY A 35 1.85 -9.24 5.39
CA GLY A 35 0.56 -8.97 6.03
C GLY A 35 0.67 -8.91 7.55
N TYR A 36 0.05 -9.91 8.19
CA TYR A 36 -0.10 -10.07 9.64
C TYR A 36 1.13 -10.66 10.34
N GLN A 37 2.15 -11.11 9.61
CA GLN A 37 3.32 -11.75 10.21
C GLN A 37 4.21 -10.72 10.93
N SER A 38 4.54 -11.04 12.20
CA SER A 38 5.53 -10.32 12.99
C SER A 38 6.95 -10.74 12.57
N PRO A 39 7.85 -9.80 12.20
CA PRO A 39 9.25 -10.11 11.89
C PRO A 39 10.05 -10.64 13.09
N PHE A 40 9.61 -10.37 14.32
CA PHE A 40 10.34 -10.67 15.56
C PHE A 40 9.76 -11.86 16.35
N GLY A 41 8.82 -12.62 15.76
CA GLY A 41 8.07 -13.66 16.45
C GLY A 41 6.82 -13.12 17.15
N TYR A 42 5.89 -14.01 17.52
CA TYR A 42 4.68 -13.66 18.27
C TYR A 42 5.00 -13.66 19.76
N LEU A 43 4.83 -12.52 20.43
CA LEU A 43 5.05 -12.39 21.87
C LEU A 43 4.04 -13.27 22.64
N GLY A 44 2.85 -13.47 22.08
CA GLY A 44 1.87 -14.43 22.59
C GLY A 44 2.37 -15.87 22.72
N ASN A 45 3.30 -16.33 21.86
CA ASN A 45 3.90 -17.67 21.96
C ASN A 45 4.98 -17.70 23.07
N THR A 46 5.76 -16.64 23.22
CA THR A 46 6.79 -16.54 24.28
C THR A 46 6.20 -16.37 25.69
N LEU A 47 5.00 -15.80 25.80
CA LEU A 47 4.30 -15.55 27.06
C LEU A 47 3.20 -16.58 27.37
N GLY A 48 2.92 -17.52 26.46
CA GLY A 48 1.89 -18.57 26.63
C GLY A 48 0.44 -18.07 26.55
N ILE A 49 0.21 -16.85 26.04
CA ILE A 49 -1.11 -16.20 25.99
C ILE A 49 -1.63 -16.28 24.54
N ASN A 50 -2.30 -17.38 24.23
CA ASN A 50 -2.81 -17.66 22.87
C ASN A 50 -3.81 -16.61 22.34
N TRP A 51 -4.48 -15.88 23.25
CA TRP A 51 -5.51 -14.90 22.88
C TRP A 51 -4.91 -13.56 22.42
N LEU A 52 -3.62 -13.32 22.69
CA LEU A 52 -2.93 -12.08 22.30
C LEU A 52 -2.45 -12.11 20.85
N ILE A 53 -2.22 -13.31 20.31
CA ILE A 53 -1.74 -13.55 18.94
C ILE A 53 -2.59 -12.84 17.88
N PRO A 54 -3.94 -12.94 17.86
CA PRO A 54 -4.76 -12.24 16.87
C PRO A 54 -4.74 -10.70 17.03
N ILE A 55 -4.58 -10.21 18.26
CA ILE A 55 -4.51 -8.77 18.53
C ILE A 55 -3.18 -8.21 18.03
N GLU A 56 -2.08 -8.92 18.26
CA GLU A 56 -0.75 -8.58 17.73
C GLU A 56 -0.75 -8.59 16.20
N GLN A 57 -1.38 -9.58 15.57
CA GLN A 57 -1.52 -9.66 14.12
C GLN A 57 -2.26 -8.47 13.52
N LEU A 58 -3.40 -8.08 14.12
CA LEU A 58 -4.15 -6.90 13.71
C LEU A 58 -3.35 -5.61 13.93
N PHE A 59 -2.62 -5.52 15.03
CA PHE A 59 -1.76 -4.39 15.32
C PHE A 59 -0.63 -4.25 14.29
N TRP A 60 0.04 -5.34 13.93
CA TRP A 60 1.10 -5.35 12.92
C TRP A 60 0.58 -5.03 11.52
N PHE A 61 -0.60 -5.54 11.16
CA PHE A 61 -1.22 -5.21 9.88
C PHE A 61 -1.59 -3.73 9.81
N THR A 62 -2.22 -3.21 10.87
CA THR A 62 -2.66 -1.81 10.92
C THR A 62 -1.47 -0.86 10.99
N SER A 63 -0.42 -1.18 11.75
CA SER A 63 0.78 -0.34 11.86
C SER A 63 1.55 -0.27 10.53
N LYS A 64 1.74 -1.41 9.85
CA LYS A 64 2.33 -1.44 8.50
C LYS A 64 1.45 -0.69 7.48
N GLY A 65 0.13 -0.79 7.61
CA GLY A 65 -0.82 -0.05 6.77
C GLY A 65 -0.71 1.47 6.95
N ILE A 66 -0.70 1.94 8.20
CA ILE A 66 -0.52 3.36 8.55
C ILE A 66 0.84 3.87 8.07
N PHE A 67 1.88 3.05 8.15
CA PHE A 67 3.20 3.41 7.62
C PHE A 67 3.16 3.70 6.12
N PHE A 68 2.51 2.85 5.31
CA PHE A 68 2.35 3.12 3.87
C PHE A 68 1.47 4.35 3.59
N VAL A 69 0.38 4.55 4.33
CA VAL A 69 -0.44 5.77 4.19
C VAL A 69 0.39 7.01 4.52
N THR A 70 1.24 6.93 5.54
CA THR A 70 2.15 8.02 5.92
C THR A 70 3.16 8.32 4.81
N ILE A 71 3.72 7.29 4.16
CA ILE A 71 4.59 7.47 3.00
C ILE A 71 3.83 8.15 1.85
N GLN A 72 2.61 7.73 1.53
CA GLN A 72 1.81 8.36 0.47
C GLN A 72 1.53 9.84 0.77
N MET A 73 1.19 10.16 2.02
CA MET A 73 0.99 11.55 2.46
C MET A 73 2.28 12.36 2.40
N TRP A 74 3.41 11.76 2.78
CA TRP A 74 4.72 12.41 2.69
C TRP A 74 5.13 12.68 1.25
N LEU A 75 4.89 11.74 0.32
CA LEU A 75 5.11 11.93 -1.11
C LEU A 75 4.25 13.06 -1.68
N ARG A 76 3.01 13.21 -1.20
CA ARG A 76 2.10 14.30 -1.61
C ARG A 76 2.65 15.68 -1.26
N TRP A 77 3.40 15.81 -0.17
CA TRP A 77 4.01 17.08 0.26
C TRP A 77 5.39 17.34 -0.33
N THR A 78 6.13 16.30 -0.71
CA THR A 78 7.51 16.42 -1.20
C THR A 78 7.61 16.57 -2.72
N LEU A 79 6.71 15.93 -3.48
CA LEU A 79 6.79 15.95 -4.93
C LEU A 79 6.13 17.20 -5.54
N PRO A 80 6.84 17.95 -6.40
CA PRO A 80 6.23 19.02 -7.18
C PRO A 80 5.24 18.43 -8.17
N ARG A 81 4.14 19.14 -8.44
CA ARG A 81 3.05 18.66 -9.32
C ARG A 81 3.58 18.40 -10.73
N LEU A 82 3.60 17.13 -11.15
CA LEU A 82 4.00 16.71 -12.50
C LEU A 82 2.86 16.87 -13.50
N ARG A 83 3.19 17.14 -14.76
CA ARG A 83 2.20 17.18 -15.86
C ARG A 83 1.74 15.77 -16.21
N VAL A 84 0.48 15.63 -16.64
CA VAL A 84 -0.13 14.35 -17.03
C VAL A 84 0.69 13.63 -18.12
N ASP A 85 1.25 14.36 -19.09
CA ASP A 85 2.08 13.77 -20.15
C ASP A 85 3.35 13.10 -19.61
N GLN A 86 3.97 13.71 -18.59
CA GLN A 86 5.16 13.17 -17.94
C GLN A 86 4.81 11.95 -17.09
N LEU A 87 3.66 11.97 -16.40
CA LEU A 87 3.17 10.82 -15.65
C LEU A 87 2.92 9.62 -16.58
N MET A 88 2.25 9.86 -17.71
CA MET A 88 1.98 8.81 -18.70
C MET A 88 3.28 8.24 -19.29
N ALA A 89 4.27 9.09 -19.56
CA ALA A 89 5.58 8.64 -20.01
C ALA A 89 6.29 7.78 -18.96
N VAL A 90 6.22 8.12 -17.67
CA VAL A 90 6.80 7.29 -16.59
C VAL A 90 6.14 5.92 -16.52
N CYS A 91 4.80 5.87 -16.54
CA CYS A 91 4.06 4.62 -16.49
C CYS A 91 4.34 3.72 -17.69
N TRP A 92 4.22 4.24 -18.91
CA TRP A 92 4.31 3.42 -20.11
C TRP A 92 5.74 3.10 -20.53
N LYS A 93 6.65 4.08 -20.44
CA LYS A 93 8.01 3.92 -20.97
C LYS A 93 8.97 3.30 -19.97
N TYR A 94 8.72 3.43 -18.67
CA TYR A 94 9.62 2.95 -17.64
C TYR A 94 9.00 1.83 -16.80
N LEU A 95 7.84 2.04 -16.15
CA LEU A 95 7.29 1.06 -15.21
C LEU A 95 6.91 -0.28 -15.88
N ILE A 96 6.26 -0.24 -17.05
CA ILE A 96 5.88 -1.46 -17.79
C ILE A 96 7.10 -2.32 -18.16
N PRO A 97 8.14 -1.81 -18.84
CA PRO A 97 9.29 -2.65 -19.17
C PRO A 97 10.03 -3.16 -17.94
N TYR A 98 10.14 -2.37 -16.86
CA TYR A 98 10.72 -2.86 -15.60
C TYR A 98 9.93 -4.02 -15.00
N ALA A 99 8.59 -3.98 -15.05
CA ALA A 99 7.76 -5.09 -14.58
C ALA A 99 7.99 -6.38 -15.39
N PHE A 100 8.10 -6.28 -16.72
CA PHE A 100 8.41 -7.43 -17.58
C PHE A 100 9.79 -8.03 -17.31
N VAL A 101 10.81 -7.17 -17.13
CA VAL A 101 12.16 -7.63 -16.79
C VAL A 101 12.16 -8.37 -15.45
N ASN A 102 11.48 -7.83 -14.43
CA ASN A 102 11.36 -8.49 -13.14
C ASN A 102 10.66 -9.85 -13.25
N LEU A 103 9.59 -9.94 -14.04
CA LEU A 103 8.87 -11.20 -14.28
C LEU A 103 9.78 -12.25 -14.91
N ILE A 104 10.55 -11.89 -15.95
CA ILE A 104 11.50 -12.81 -16.59
C ILE A 104 12.57 -13.27 -15.60
N ILE A 105 13.15 -12.34 -14.82
CA ILE A 105 14.19 -12.67 -13.83
C ILE A 105 13.66 -13.66 -12.79
N VAL A 106 12.49 -13.38 -12.19
CA VAL A 106 11.88 -14.28 -11.22
C VAL A 106 11.58 -15.64 -11.85
N GLY A 107 11.06 -15.66 -13.08
CA GLY A 107 10.81 -16.90 -13.81
C GLY A 107 12.08 -17.75 -14.00
N ILE A 108 13.20 -17.13 -14.38
CA ILE A 108 14.49 -17.82 -14.54
C ILE A 108 14.99 -18.36 -13.19
N ILE A 109 14.93 -17.56 -12.13
CA ILE A 109 15.37 -17.97 -10.78
C ILE A 109 14.55 -19.17 -10.30
N THR A 110 13.24 -19.21 -10.56
CA THR A 110 12.38 -20.33 -10.14
C THR A 110 12.61 -21.63 -10.91
N LEU A 111 13.22 -21.56 -12.10
CA LEU A 111 13.53 -22.73 -12.93
C LEU A 111 14.89 -23.36 -12.61
N LEU A 112 15.79 -22.59 -11.96
CA LEU A 112 17.08 -23.04 -11.45
C LEU A 112 16.93 -23.72 -10.09
#